data_AF-A0A450XHR8-F1
#
_entry.id   AF-A0A450XHR8-F1
#
_cell.length_a   1.000
_cell.length_b   1.000
_cell.length_c   1.000
_cell.angle_alpha   90.00
_cell.angle_beta   90.00
_cell.angle_gamma   90.00
#
_symmetry.space_group_name_H-M   'P 1'
#
loop_
_entity.id
_entity.type
_entity.pdbx_description
1 polymer ?
#
loop_
_entity_poly.entity_id
_entity_poly.type
_entity_poly.pdbx_seq_one_letter_code
_entity_poly.pdbx_strand_id
1 'polypeptide(L)' 'MYAHRMETTVDETGAVTLDALPFTPGDEVEIIILKRETAGISAQSSLSFAGIAEAFCGKIKDAPADLSTNPVYFEGFGE' A
#
# COMPACT_ATOMS: atom_id res chain seq x y z
N MET A 1 -24.52 -7.90 12.74
CA MET A 1 -23.67 -6.97 13.51
C MET A 1 -23.85 -5.57 12.95
N TYR A 2 -24.04 -4.58 13.82
CA TYR A 2 -24.10 -3.17 13.45
C TYR A 2 -22.77 -2.50 13.82
N ALA A 3 -22.14 -1.83 12.86
CA ALA A 3 -20.88 -1.15 13.07
C ALA A 3 -21.10 0.36 13.21
N HIS A 4 -20.56 0.96 14.27
CA HIS A 4 -20.53 2.41 14.46
C HIS A 4 -19.10 2.92 14.25
N ARG A 5 -18.92 3.87 13.33
CA ARG A 5 -17.62 4.49 13.05
C ARG A 5 -17.53 5.84 13.75
N MET A 6 -16.52 6.00 14.59
CA MET A 6 -16.16 7.25 15.25
C MET A 6 -14.74 7.67 14.86
N GLU A 7 -14.50 8.97 14.78
CA GLU A 7 -13.18 9.55 14.53
C GLU A 7 -12.71 10.24 15.80
N THR A 8 -11.55 9.85 16.33
CA THR A 8 -10.98 10.45 17.54
C THR A 8 -9.46 10.40 17.48
N THR A 9 -8.81 11.17 18.33
CA THR A 9 -7.35 11.23 18.48
C THR A 9 -6.92 10.55 19.76
N VAL A 10 -5.78 9.87 19.72
CA VAL A 10 -5.12 9.39 20.94
C VAL A 10 -4.60 10.60 21.71
N ASP A 11 -4.92 10.68 23.00
CA ASP A 11 -4.49 11.78 23.85
C ASP A 11 -3.00 11.66 24.28
N GLU A 12 -2.51 12.66 25.01
CA GLU A 12 -1.13 12.72 25.49
C GLU A 12 -0.73 11.57 26.42
N THR A 13 -1.72 10.90 27.03
CA THR A 13 -1.51 9.73 27.89
C THR A 13 -1.47 8.42 27.11
N GLY A 14 -1.77 8.47 25.81
CA GLY A 14 -1.91 7.27 24.98
C GLY A 14 -3.30 6.64 25.04
N ALA A 15 -4.28 7.29 25.68
CA ALA A 15 -5.63 6.77 25.85
C ALA A 15 -6.57 7.24 24.74
N VAL A 16 -7.65 6.47 24.54
CA VAL A 16 -8.77 6.80 23.67
C VAL A 16 -10.04 6.69 24.51
N THR A 17 -10.76 7.80 24.64
CA THR A 17 -12.07 7.80 25.29
C THR A 17 -13.14 7.48 24.25
N LEU A 18 -13.97 6.47 24.54
CA LEU A 18 -15.14 6.13 23.74
C LEU A 18 -16.40 6.57 24.50
N ASP A 19 -17.01 7.66 24.06
CA ASP A 19 -18.25 8.19 24.64
C ASP A 19 -19.40 8.19 23.61
N ALA A 20 -20.64 8.29 24.12
CA ALA A 20 -21.86 8.39 23.32
C ALA A 20 -22.07 7.26 22.27
N LEU A 21 -21.59 6.05 22.54
CA LEU A 21 -21.80 4.91 21.64
C LEU A 21 -23.30 4.57 21.51
N PRO A 22 -23.80 4.24 20.30
CA PRO A 22 -25.20 3.91 20.07
C PRO A 22 -25.54 2.45 20.45
N PHE A 23 -25.01 1.98 21.59
CA PHE A 23 -25.21 0.62 22.10
C PHE A 23 -25.82 0.66 23.50
N THR A 24 -26.49 -0.42 23.89
CA THR A 24 -27.18 -0.54 25.18
C THR A 24 -26.26 -1.18 26.22
N PRO A 25 -26.37 -0.83 27.52
CA PRO A 25 -25.65 -1.54 28.56
C PRO A 25 -25.94 -3.05 28.52
N GLY A 26 -24.87 -3.86 28.46
CA GLY A 26 -24.95 -5.32 28.37
C GLY A 26 -24.80 -5.89 26.96
N ASP A 27 -24.76 -5.05 25.92
CA ASP A 27 -24.48 -5.50 24.56
C ASP A 27 -23.01 -5.95 24.45
N GLU A 28 -22.79 -7.12 23.85
CA GLU A 28 -21.45 -7.55 23.42
C GLU A 28 -21.06 -6.79 22.16
N VAL A 29 -19.95 -6.05 22.22
CA VAL A 29 -19.45 -5.24 21.11
C VAL A 29 -18.00 -5.59 20.80
N GLU A 30 -17.66 -5.55 19.51
CA GLU A 30 -16.29 -5.69 19.02
C GLU A 30 -15.74 -4.31 18.62
N ILE A 31 -14.48 -4.02 18.99
CA ILE A 31 -13.83 -2.73 18.74
C ILE A 31 -12.69 -2.94 17.75
N ILE A 32 -12.72 -2.19 16.64
CA ILE A 32 -11.65 -2.16 15.64
C ILE A 32 -11.03 -0.77 15.62
N ILE A 33 -9.72 -0.68 15.91
CA ILE A 33 -8.97 0.58 15.94
C ILE A 33 -8.08 0.66 14.70
N LEU A 34 -8.24 1.73 13.92
CA LEU A 34 -7.46 1.98 12.71
C LEU A 34 -6.66 3.28 12.87
N LYS A 35 -5.33 3.20 12.75
CA LYS A 35 -4.49 4.39 12.66
C LYS A 35 -4.75 5.07 11.32
N ARG A 36 -5.05 6.38 11.36
CA ARG A 36 -5.08 7.17 10.14
C ARG A 36 -3.67 7.49 9.70
N GLU A 37 -3.36 7.16 8.46
CA GLU A 37 -2.30 7.85 7.75
C GLU A 37 -2.80 9.27 7.48
N THR A 38 -2.32 10.25 8.25
CA THR A 38 -2.33 11.62 7.77
C THR A 38 -1.66 11.59 6.40
N ALA A 39 -2.26 12.24 5.39
CA ALA A 39 -1.69 12.43 4.07
C ALA A 39 -0.39 13.27 4.14
N GLY A 40 0.62 12.73 4.81
CA GLY A 40 1.98 13.21 4.92
C GLY A 40 2.83 12.20 4.18
N ILE A 41 2.74 12.25 2.86
CA ILE A 41 3.82 11.93 1.92
C ILE A 41 4.72 10.79 2.40
N SER A 42 4.25 9.55 2.33
CA SER A 42 5.10 8.52 1.72
C SER A 42 4.85 8.57 0.23
N ALA A 43 5.41 9.61 -0.40
CA ALA A 43 5.97 9.37 -1.72
C ALA A 43 7.07 8.32 -1.51
N GLN A 44 6.70 7.04 -1.39
CA GLN A 44 7.43 6.07 -2.18
C GLN A 44 7.41 6.71 -3.56
N SER A 45 8.58 7.16 -4.02
CA SER A 45 8.73 7.51 -5.40
C SER A 45 8.37 6.24 -6.16
N SER A 46 7.09 6.11 -6.49
CA SER A 46 6.68 5.35 -7.64
C SER A 46 7.33 6.13 -8.77
N LEU A 47 8.61 5.82 -9.05
CA LEU A 47 9.18 6.11 -10.34
C LEU A 47 8.12 5.57 -11.28
N SER A 48 7.47 6.50 -11.99
CA SER A 48 6.41 6.12 -12.89
C SER A 48 6.99 5.06 -13.82
N PHE A 49 6.16 4.14 -14.29
CA PHE A 49 6.62 3.16 -15.28
C PHE A 49 7.39 3.83 -16.42
N ALA A 50 6.97 5.04 -16.83
CA ALA A 50 7.67 5.88 -17.79
C ALA A 50 9.09 6.28 -17.35
N GLY A 51 9.30 6.71 -16.10
CA GLY A 51 10.62 7.05 -15.58
C GLY A 51 11.55 5.84 -15.45
N ILE A 52 11.02 4.67 -15.10
CA ILE A 52 11.80 3.42 -15.14
C ILE A 52 12.11 3.05 -16.60
N ALA A 53 11.12 3.10 -17.50
CA ALA A 53 11.30 2.75 -18.90
C ALA A 53 12.32 3.66 -19.61
N GLU A 54 12.36 4.96 -19.29
CA GLU A 54 13.37 5.89 -19.82
C GLU A 54 14.79 5.51 -19.39
N ALA A 55 14.98 5.07 -18.14
CA ALA A 55 16.27 4.59 -17.65
C ALA A 55 16.74 3.26 -18.30
N PHE A 56 15.80 2.50 -18.87
CA PHE A 56 16.06 1.24 -19.59
C PHE A 56 16.15 1.42 -21.11
N CYS A 57 15.50 2.45 -21.68
CA CYS A 57 15.52 2.74 -23.11
C CYS A 57 16.95 3.04 -23.58
N GLY A 58 17.47 2.22 -24.50
CA GLY A 58 18.83 2.35 -25.05
C GLY A 58 19.95 1.74 -24.21
N LYS A 59 19.65 1.12 -23.06
CA LYS A 59 20.66 0.36 -22.29
C LYS A 59 20.92 -1.04 -22.83
N ILE A 60 20.03 -1.56 -23.68
CA ILE A 60 20.25 -2.82 -24.37
C ILE A 60 21.06 -2.53 -25.64
N LYS A 61 22.39 -2.40 -25.47
CA LYS A 61 23.31 -2.03 -26.56
C LYS A 61 23.51 -3.14 -27.59
N ASP A 62 23.31 -4.40 -27.18
CA ASP A 62 23.57 -5.60 -27.99
C ASP A 62 22.34 -6.52 -28.11
N ALA A 63 21.12 -6.00 -27.90
CA ALA A 63 19.94 -6.80 -28.17
C ALA A 63 19.82 -7.06 -29.68
N PRO A 64 19.52 -8.31 -30.09
CA PRO A 64 19.08 -8.56 -31.46
C PRO A 64 17.83 -7.72 -31.74
N ALA A 65 17.66 -7.28 -32.99
CA ALA A 65 16.49 -6.52 -33.42
C ALA A 65 15.17 -7.26 -33.13
N ASP A 66 15.24 -8.59 -33.07
CA ASP A 66 14.16 -9.44 -32.61
C ASP A 66 14.45 -10.01 -31.21
N LEU A 67 13.77 -9.46 -30.21
CA LEU A 67 13.92 -9.88 -28.81
C LEU A 67 13.45 -11.33 -28.57
N SER A 68 12.61 -11.89 -29.45
CA SER A 68 12.20 -13.30 -29.37
C SER A 68 13.32 -14.27 -29.74
N THR A 69 14.46 -13.75 -30.21
CA THR A 69 15.67 -14.52 -30.52
C THR A 69 16.80 -14.29 -29.52
N ASN A 70 16.57 -13.49 -28.46
CA ASN A 70 17.61 -13.20 -27.48
C ASN A 70 17.84 -14.41 -26.56
N PRO A 71 18.99 -15.11 -26.65
CA PRO A 71 19.23 -16.32 -25.85
C PRO A 71 19.24 -16.03 -24.34
N VAL A 72 19.64 -14.82 -23.93
CA VAL A 72 19.65 -14.39 -22.52
C VAL A 72 18.23 -14.30 -21.94
N TYR A 73 17.22 -14.04 -22.78
CA TYR A 73 15.82 -13.97 -22.35
C TYR A 73 15.23 -15.34 -21.99
N PHE A 74 15.79 -16.42 -22.54
CA PHE A 74 15.29 -17.78 -22.33
C PHE A 74 16.07 -18.58 -21.28
N GLU A 75 17.17 -18.05 -20.73
CA GLU A 75 17.87 -18.68 -19.61
C GLU A 75 16.96 -18.72 -18.37
N GLY A 76 16.67 -19.93 -17.87
CA GLY A 76 15.81 -20.16 -16.70
C GLY A 76 14.30 -20.14 -16.98
N PHE A 77 13.86 -20.00 -18.23
CA PHE A 77 12.44 -20.08 -18.57
C PHE A 77 11.99 -21.54 -18.62
N GLY A 78 11.26 -22.00 -17.59
CA GLY A 78 10.73 -23.36 -17.50
C GLY A 78 11.47 -24.30 -16.54
N GLU A 79 12.36 -23.79 -15.68
CA GLU A 79 12.74 -24.46 -14.43
C GLU A 79 11.64 -24.35 -13.35
#